data_AF-A0A315XEF3-F1
#
_entry.id   AF-A0A315XEF3-F1
#
_cell.length_a   1.000
_cell.length_b   1.000
_cell.length_c   1.000
_cell.angle_alpha   90.00
_cell.angle_beta   90.00
_cell.angle_gamma   90.00
#
_symmetry.space_group_name_H-M   'P 1'
#
loop_
_entity.id
_entity.type
_entity.pdbx_description
1 polymer ?
#
loop_
_entity_poly.entity_id
_entity_poly.type
_entity_poly.pdbx_seq_one_letter_code
_entity_poly.pdbx_strand_id
1 'polypeptide(L)'
;MWKAQFLAGIKTGKTILNFKNPIELLIIIILVLYSLVVINGYFLDYFHFHLNVINITFVMAVEIILFILFFKIKLTSYRKSIIYCLIIFAIVFIYSLYFSPAFLPISYSVDAVHHYVLMDYLYNHESLPNLNNSYYMQEMVHYPYGPSLFTVYISKIFGIELVETMQILVFAAAGLLAVLVYLIAKELLNEYNLPTGYEEILSLASPFMLFSVPTYFFGQYLNDNFYYSMIFGELLVIGTLFTLLKIENKEKAWINFYFILCFGIIFTYTLFLIINIYGLIAKYFAYKIFFLQVLLSSSFIAIPIAHIIKHMDNHDFKYKKIFSEITLFGSLLIIIFISTYTLAT
;
A
#
# COMPACT_ATOMS: atom_id res chain seq x y z
N MET A 1 24.88 13.32 20.72
CA MET A 1 23.48 13.54 21.16
C MET A 1 22.57 12.31 20.97
N TRP A 2 22.64 11.55 19.87
CA TRP A 2 21.75 10.41 19.60
C TRP A 2 21.89 9.21 20.56
N LYS A 3 23.12 8.87 20.98
CA LYS A 3 23.39 7.75 21.91
C LYS A 3 22.79 7.98 23.32
N ALA A 4 22.75 9.23 23.77
CA ALA A 4 22.25 9.59 25.10
C ALA A 4 20.72 9.53 25.20
N GLN A 5 19.99 9.88 24.12
CA GLN A 5 18.53 9.74 24.09
C GLN A 5 18.07 8.28 23.94
N PHE A 6 18.84 7.44 23.25
CA PHE A 6 18.56 6.01 23.15
C PHE A 6 18.71 5.32 24.51
N LEU A 7 19.78 5.63 25.26
CA LEU A 7 20.00 5.07 26.60
C LEU A 7 19.11 5.71 27.69
N ALA A 8 18.64 6.95 27.51
CA ALA A 8 17.69 7.59 28.42
C ALA A 8 16.25 7.07 28.28
N GLY A 9 15.84 6.63 27.07
CA GLY A 9 14.53 5.99 26.85
C GLY A 9 14.38 4.65 27.59
N ILE A 10 15.49 3.98 27.88
CA ILE A 10 15.53 2.71 28.62
C ILE A 10 15.18 2.90 30.10
N LYS A 11 15.24 4.14 30.64
CA LYS A 11 15.08 4.35 32.09
C LYS A 11 13.65 4.50 32.60
N THR A 12 12.61 4.84 31.81
CA THR A 12 11.22 4.92 32.36
C THR A 12 10.00 4.92 31.40
N GLY A 13 10.10 4.95 30.06
CA GLY A 13 8.93 5.37 29.25
C GLY A 13 8.65 4.58 27.97
N LYS A 14 7.52 3.85 27.93
CA LYS A 14 6.94 3.33 26.67
C LYS A 14 6.80 4.47 25.65
N THR A 15 7.03 4.18 24.37
CA THR A 15 6.77 5.16 23.30
C THR A 15 5.27 5.38 23.19
N ILE A 16 4.81 6.63 23.34
CA ILE A 16 3.39 6.95 23.22
C ILE A 16 3.03 7.09 21.75
N LEU A 17 2.03 6.32 21.32
CA LEU A 17 1.40 6.38 20.02
C LEU A 17 0.10 7.16 20.14
N ASN A 18 -0.01 8.31 19.48
CA ASN A 18 -1.23 9.10 19.50
C ASN A 18 -2.04 8.82 18.23
N PHE A 19 -3.25 8.28 18.41
CA PHE A 19 -4.22 8.13 17.34
C PHE A 19 -5.35 9.12 17.54
N LYS A 20 -5.80 9.76 16.46
CA LYS A 20 -6.87 10.77 16.54
C LYS A 20 -8.22 10.15 16.82
N ASN A 21 -8.44 8.91 16.41
CA ASN A 21 -9.67 8.17 16.65
C ASN A 21 -9.38 6.65 16.67
N PRO A 22 -10.26 5.82 17.25
CA PRO A 22 -10.07 4.36 17.30
C PRO A 22 -10.13 3.67 15.93
N ILE A 23 -10.76 4.27 14.91
CA ILE A 23 -10.81 3.69 13.56
C ILE A 23 -9.43 3.77 12.89
N GLU A 24 -8.71 4.86 13.08
CA GLU A 24 -7.33 5.03 12.64
C GLU A 24 -6.43 3.91 13.19
N LEU A 25 -6.52 3.66 14.49
CA LEU A 25 -5.80 2.56 15.14
C LEU A 25 -6.20 1.21 14.54
N LEU A 26 -7.50 0.96 14.40
CA LEU A 26 -8.00 -0.31 13.87
C LEU A 26 -7.49 -0.59 12.46
N ILE A 27 -7.53 0.41 11.57
CA ILE A 27 -7.04 0.28 10.20
C ILE A 27 -5.54 -0.02 10.20
N ILE A 28 -4.74 0.74 10.96
CA ILE A 28 -3.30 0.48 11.06
C ILE A 28 -3.02 -0.92 11.59
N ILE A 29 -3.77 -1.38 12.61
CA ILE A 29 -3.65 -2.75 13.11
C ILE A 29 -3.94 -3.76 11.99
N ILE A 30 -5.03 -3.59 11.23
CA ILE A 30 -5.40 -4.50 10.14
C ILE A 30 -4.28 -4.56 9.08
N LEU A 31 -3.77 -3.40 8.64
CA LEU A 31 -2.72 -3.34 7.61
C LEU A 31 -1.39 -3.92 8.10
N VAL A 32 -1.02 -3.66 9.36
CA VAL A 32 0.18 -4.21 9.99
C VAL A 32 0.04 -5.72 10.15
N LEU A 33 -1.10 -6.22 10.65
CA LEU A 33 -1.35 -7.66 10.78
C LEU A 33 -1.29 -8.36 9.44
N TYR A 34 -1.93 -7.82 8.40
CA TYR A 34 -1.81 -8.32 7.03
C TYR A 34 -0.35 -8.43 6.61
N SER A 35 0.41 -7.33 6.76
CA SER A 35 1.81 -7.28 6.35
C SER A 35 2.65 -8.29 7.13
N LEU A 36 2.44 -8.42 8.43
CA LEU A 36 3.15 -9.37 9.29
C LEU A 36 2.83 -10.83 8.92
N VAL A 37 1.57 -11.18 8.60
CA VAL A 37 1.24 -12.53 8.11
C VAL A 37 2.09 -12.88 6.89
N VAL A 38 2.16 -11.95 5.92
CA VAL A 38 2.85 -12.19 4.65
C VAL A 38 4.37 -12.24 4.82
N ILE A 39 4.93 -11.32 5.61
CA ILE A 39 6.36 -11.26 5.92
C ILE A 39 6.78 -12.50 6.74
N ASN A 40 6.00 -12.89 7.75
CA ASN A 40 6.30 -14.07 8.54
C ASN A 40 6.15 -15.34 7.72
N GLY A 41 5.20 -15.39 6.79
CA GLY A 41 5.08 -16.48 5.82
C GLY A 41 6.36 -16.66 5.00
N TYR A 42 6.96 -15.57 4.53
CA TYR A 42 8.26 -15.62 3.86
C TYR A 42 9.35 -16.24 4.74
N PHE A 43 9.51 -15.70 5.97
CA PHE A 43 10.60 -16.13 6.84
C PHE A 43 10.42 -17.56 7.33
N LEU A 44 9.21 -17.97 7.67
CA LEU A 44 8.91 -19.34 8.06
C LEU A 44 9.27 -20.32 6.93
N ASP A 45 8.84 -20.03 5.70
CA ASP A 45 9.16 -20.87 4.54
C ASP A 45 10.67 -20.92 4.26
N TYR A 46 11.34 -19.76 4.32
CA TYR A 46 12.79 -19.65 4.18
C TYR A 46 13.56 -20.49 5.20
N PHE A 47 13.06 -20.59 6.44
CA PHE A 47 13.62 -21.43 7.49
C PHE A 47 13.02 -22.85 7.53
N HIS A 48 12.30 -23.26 6.49
CA HIS A 48 11.70 -24.60 6.34
C HIS A 48 10.67 -24.97 7.41
N PHE A 49 10.00 -23.98 8.00
CA PHE A 49 8.83 -24.19 8.85
C PHE A 49 7.55 -24.23 8.01
N HIS A 50 6.62 -25.12 8.39
CA HIS A 50 5.29 -25.17 7.78
C HIS A 50 4.51 -23.87 8.01
N LEU A 51 3.85 -23.39 6.97
CA LEU A 51 2.96 -22.22 6.95
C LEU A 51 1.56 -22.51 7.49
N ASN A 52 1.46 -23.33 8.53
CA ASN A 52 0.19 -23.54 9.21
C ASN A 52 -0.19 -22.36 10.10
N VAL A 53 -1.47 -22.30 10.46
CA VAL A 53 -2.03 -21.23 11.32
C VAL A 53 -1.28 -21.13 12.64
N ILE A 54 -0.86 -22.26 13.23
CA ILE A 54 -0.19 -22.28 14.54
C ILE A 54 1.14 -21.53 14.48
N ASN A 55 1.99 -21.83 13.50
CA ASN A 55 3.31 -21.20 13.37
C ASN A 55 3.18 -19.70 13.08
N ILE A 56 2.31 -19.31 12.14
CA ILE A 56 2.07 -17.90 11.81
C ILE A 56 1.51 -17.16 13.04
N THR A 57 0.50 -17.72 13.71
CA THR A 57 -0.11 -17.12 14.91
C THR A 57 0.91 -16.98 16.04
N PHE A 58 1.78 -17.98 16.23
CA PHE A 58 2.80 -17.95 17.27
C PHE A 58 3.78 -16.79 17.05
N VAL A 59 4.34 -16.64 15.84
CA VAL A 59 5.27 -15.54 15.53
C VAL A 59 4.57 -14.19 15.69
N MET A 60 3.35 -14.04 15.17
CA MET A 60 2.58 -12.81 15.33
C MET A 60 2.27 -12.50 16.80
N ALA A 61 1.95 -13.51 17.62
CA ALA A 61 1.69 -13.31 19.05
C ALA A 61 2.93 -12.76 19.75
N VAL A 62 4.13 -13.25 19.43
CA VAL A 62 5.39 -12.71 19.94
C VAL A 62 5.55 -11.24 19.53
N GLU A 63 5.33 -10.91 18.26
CA GLU A 63 5.45 -9.53 17.74
C GLU A 63 4.44 -8.58 18.40
N ILE A 64 3.19 -9.03 18.60
CA ILE A 64 2.14 -8.27 19.30
C ILE A 64 2.50 -8.04 20.76
N ILE A 65 3.02 -9.06 21.45
CA ILE A 65 3.49 -8.92 22.84
C ILE A 65 4.62 -7.90 22.91
N LEU A 66 5.61 -7.99 22.03
CA LEU A 66 6.69 -7.00 21.95
C LEU A 66 6.13 -5.60 21.69
N PHE A 67 5.19 -5.45 20.76
CA PHE A 67 4.54 -4.18 20.49
C PHE A 67 3.85 -3.61 21.75
N ILE A 68 3.07 -4.40 22.47
CA ILE A 68 2.39 -3.99 23.71
C ILE A 68 3.39 -3.60 24.81
N LEU A 69 4.53 -4.29 24.90
CA LEU A 69 5.58 -3.98 25.87
C LEU A 69 6.27 -2.65 25.58
N PHE A 70 6.54 -2.33 24.30
CA PHE A 70 7.29 -1.13 23.91
C PHE A 70 6.42 0.12 23.68
N PHE A 71 5.13 -0.05 23.35
CA PHE A 71 4.25 1.07 22.98
C PHE A 71 3.11 1.27 23.97
N LYS A 72 2.74 2.53 24.19
CA LYS A 72 1.54 2.94 24.91
C LYS A 72 0.61 3.66 23.95
N ILE A 73 -0.58 3.11 23.74
CA ILE A 73 -1.58 3.72 22.87
C ILE A 73 -2.33 4.81 23.64
N LYS A 74 -2.44 5.99 23.04
CA LYS A 74 -3.29 7.08 23.49
C LYS A 74 -4.29 7.41 22.38
N LEU A 75 -5.56 7.29 22.69
CA LEU A 75 -6.66 7.65 21.79
C LEU A 75 -7.15 9.04 22.17
N THR A 76 -7.24 9.94 21.20
CA THR A 76 -8.22 11.03 21.27
C THR A 76 -9.51 10.53 20.60
N SER A 77 -10.67 11.03 21.02
CA SER A 77 -11.97 10.52 20.53
C SER A 77 -12.77 11.64 19.90
N TYR A 78 -12.92 11.58 18.57
CA TYR A 78 -13.81 12.42 17.80
C TYR A 78 -15.00 11.57 17.31
N ARG A 79 -16.11 11.62 18.05
CA ARG A 79 -17.31 10.78 17.79
C ARG A 79 -17.82 10.87 16.35
N LYS A 80 -17.79 12.05 15.73
CA LYS A 80 -18.29 12.26 14.35
C LYS A 80 -17.47 11.48 13.31
N SER A 81 -16.15 11.56 13.39
CA SER A 81 -15.25 10.88 12.45
C SER A 81 -15.43 9.36 12.46
N ILE A 82 -15.67 8.77 13.64
CA ILE A 82 -15.96 7.34 13.79
C ILE A 82 -17.23 6.97 13.00
N ILE A 83 -18.31 7.72 13.17
CA ILE A 83 -19.58 7.47 12.48
C ILE A 83 -19.40 7.57 10.96
N TYR A 84 -18.71 8.60 10.48
CA TYR A 84 -18.46 8.76 9.04
C TYR A 84 -17.63 7.61 8.47
N CYS A 85 -16.57 7.18 9.16
CA CYS A 85 -15.78 6.03 8.72
C CYS A 85 -16.63 4.75 8.64
N LEU A 86 -17.48 4.49 9.64
CA LEU A 86 -18.36 3.32 9.64
C LEU A 86 -19.39 3.37 8.50
N ILE A 87 -19.98 4.54 8.24
CA ILE A 87 -20.93 4.73 7.15
C ILE A 87 -20.23 4.54 5.79
N ILE A 88 -19.06 5.15 5.59
CA ILE A 88 -18.28 5.00 4.34
C ILE A 88 -17.93 3.54 4.11
N PHE A 89 -17.37 2.87 5.13
CA PHE A 89 -17.05 1.45 5.06
C PHE A 89 -18.28 0.63 4.70
N ALA A 90 -19.40 0.82 5.41
CA ALA A 90 -20.62 0.06 5.18
C ALA A 90 -21.20 0.30 3.78
N ILE A 91 -21.23 1.55 3.30
CA ILE A 91 -21.73 1.86 1.95
C ILE A 91 -20.90 1.12 0.90
N VAL A 92 -19.57 1.23 0.95
CA VAL A 92 -18.70 0.62 -0.06
C VAL A 92 -18.73 -0.91 0.06
N PHE A 93 -18.67 -1.46 1.27
CA PHE A 93 -18.72 -2.89 1.51
C PHE A 93 -20.05 -3.52 1.03
N ILE A 94 -21.19 -2.93 1.44
CA ILE A 94 -22.53 -3.41 1.05
C ILE A 94 -22.73 -3.23 -0.46
N TYR A 95 -22.25 -2.14 -1.04
CA TYR A 95 -22.31 -1.93 -2.48
C TYR A 95 -21.52 -3.00 -3.23
N SER A 96 -20.29 -3.32 -2.80
CA SER A 96 -19.51 -4.40 -3.41
C SER A 96 -20.18 -5.77 -3.22
N LEU A 97 -20.76 -6.03 -2.04
CA LEU A 97 -21.51 -7.26 -1.75
C LEU A 97 -22.73 -7.41 -2.65
N TYR A 98 -23.44 -6.33 -2.97
CA TYR A 98 -24.62 -6.37 -3.83
C TYR A 98 -24.33 -6.98 -5.21
N PHE A 99 -23.11 -6.79 -5.74
CA PHE A 99 -22.71 -7.39 -7.02
C PHE A 99 -22.28 -8.85 -6.90
N SER A 100 -21.93 -9.35 -5.71
CA SER A 100 -21.59 -10.77 -5.43
C SER A 100 -22.43 -11.30 -4.27
N PRO A 101 -23.74 -11.48 -4.45
CA PRO A 101 -24.63 -11.84 -3.35
C PRO A 101 -24.37 -13.24 -2.77
N ALA A 102 -23.66 -14.11 -3.49
CA ALA A 102 -23.30 -15.46 -3.05
C ALA A 102 -21.89 -15.56 -2.45
N PHE A 103 -21.16 -14.44 -2.29
CA PHE A 103 -19.71 -14.43 -2.01
C PHE A 103 -18.88 -15.25 -2.99
N LEU A 104 -19.47 -15.56 -4.15
CA LEU A 104 -18.78 -16.20 -5.25
C LEU A 104 -18.16 -15.11 -6.14
N PRO A 105 -16.91 -15.29 -6.55
CA PRO A 105 -16.21 -14.36 -7.42
C PRO A 105 -17.08 -14.08 -8.65
N ILE A 106 -17.42 -12.80 -8.84
CA ILE A 106 -18.15 -12.34 -10.03
C ILE A 106 -17.25 -12.48 -11.26
N SER A 107 -15.93 -12.50 -11.05
CA SER A 107 -14.98 -12.30 -12.12
C SER A 107 -14.82 -13.54 -13.00
N TYR A 108 -14.92 -13.30 -14.31
CA TYR A 108 -14.42 -14.17 -15.37
C TYR A 108 -12.92 -14.00 -15.61
N SER A 109 -12.21 -13.30 -14.71
CA SER A 109 -10.78 -13.00 -14.86
C SER A 109 -9.94 -14.27 -14.77
N VAL A 110 -9.03 -14.44 -15.73
CA VAL A 110 -8.00 -15.49 -15.70
C VAL A 110 -7.13 -15.37 -14.43
N ASP A 111 -6.92 -14.14 -13.96
CA ASP A 111 -6.12 -13.85 -12.76
C ASP A 111 -6.77 -14.39 -11.47
N ALA A 112 -8.10 -14.48 -11.42
CA ALA A 112 -8.77 -15.07 -10.26
C ALA A 112 -8.49 -16.58 -10.15
N VAL A 113 -8.43 -17.29 -11.28
CA VAL A 113 -8.11 -18.72 -11.34
C VAL A 113 -6.69 -18.97 -10.84
N HIS A 114 -5.75 -18.11 -11.23
CA HIS A 114 -4.38 -18.12 -10.71
C HIS A 114 -4.32 -18.02 -9.19
N HIS A 115 -5.08 -17.11 -8.60
CA HIS A 115 -5.19 -17.01 -7.16
C HIS A 115 -5.84 -18.25 -6.51
N TYR A 116 -6.81 -18.91 -7.14
CA TYR A 116 -7.37 -20.17 -6.63
C TYR A 116 -6.33 -21.29 -6.59
N VAL A 117 -5.56 -21.46 -7.67
CA VAL A 117 -4.49 -22.47 -7.73
C VAL A 117 -3.45 -22.21 -6.66
N LEU A 118 -3.04 -20.94 -6.48
CA LEU A 118 -2.07 -20.57 -5.45
C LEU A 118 -2.61 -20.78 -4.03
N MET A 119 -3.87 -20.42 -3.78
CA MET A 119 -4.50 -20.62 -2.47
C MET A 119 -4.66 -22.11 -2.15
N ASP A 120 -5.10 -22.93 -3.10
CA ASP A 120 -5.21 -24.38 -2.92
C ASP A 120 -3.84 -25.02 -2.64
N TYR A 121 -2.80 -24.60 -3.39
CA TYR A 121 -1.44 -25.03 -3.12
C TYR A 121 -0.99 -24.69 -1.70
N LEU A 122 -1.13 -23.42 -1.28
CA LEU A 122 -0.76 -22.94 0.05
C LEU A 122 -1.56 -23.64 1.15
N TYR A 123 -2.85 -23.91 0.92
CA TYR A 123 -3.73 -24.58 1.86
C TYR A 123 -3.28 -26.02 2.13
N ASN A 124 -2.96 -26.77 1.07
CA ASN A 124 -2.63 -28.19 1.13
C ASN A 124 -1.16 -28.48 1.46
N HIS A 125 -0.23 -27.63 1.03
CA HIS A 125 1.22 -27.87 1.16
C HIS A 125 1.85 -27.13 2.33
N GLU A 126 1.22 -26.07 2.82
CA GLU A 126 1.74 -25.23 3.93
C GLU A 126 3.18 -24.77 3.67
N SER A 127 3.48 -24.40 2.43
CA SER A 127 4.78 -23.89 1.98
C SER A 127 4.57 -22.95 0.80
N LEU A 128 5.46 -22.00 0.57
CA LEU A 128 5.46 -21.21 -0.65
C LEU A 128 5.84 -22.08 -1.87
N PRO A 129 5.30 -21.80 -3.06
CA PRO A 129 5.74 -22.49 -4.27
C PRO A 129 7.20 -22.13 -4.56
N ASN A 130 7.99 -23.13 -4.92
CA ASN A 130 9.38 -22.99 -5.34
C ASN A 130 9.55 -23.42 -6.82
N LEU A 131 10.74 -23.20 -7.37
CA LEU A 131 11.03 -23.48 -8.79
C LEU A 131 10.83 -24.94 -9.18
N ASN A 132 10.93 -25.89 -8.25
CA ASN A 132 10.68 -27.31 -8.53
C ASN A 132 9.18 -27.59 -8.73
N ASN A 133 8.31 -26.69 -8.28
CA ASN A 133 6.86 -26.79 -8.47
C ASN A 133 6.39 -26.20 -9.83
N SER A 134 7.31 -25.62 -10.61
CA SER A 134 7.01 -24.91 -11.87
C SER A 134 6.25 -25.73 -12.91
N TYR A 135 6.44 -27.06 -12.93
CA TYR A 135 5.73 -27.93 -13.88
C TYR A 135 4.20 -27.86 -13.74
N TYR A 136 3.69 -27.72 -12.52
CA TYR A 136 2.25 -27.70 -12.25
C TYR A 136 1.74 -26.33 -11.76
N MET A 137 2.60 -25.49 -11.18
CA MET A 137 2.26 -24.12 -10.78
C MET A 137 2.48 -23.09 -11.91
N GLN A 138 3.28 -23.41 -12.92
CA GLN A 138 3.61 -22.51 -14.02
C GLN A 138 4.06 -21.12 -13.53
N GLU A 139 3.45 -20.04 -14.01
CA GLU A 139 3.74 -18.67 -13.60
C GLU A 139 3.43 -18.39 -12.12
N MET A 140 2.64 -19.24 -11.44
CA MET A 140 2.28 -19.05 -10.02
C MET A 140 3.45 -19.16 -9.07
N VAL A 141 4.56 -19.77 -9.48
CA VAL A 141 5.81 -19.80 -8.69
C VAL A 141 6.40 -18.39 -8.51
N HIS A 142 6.15 -17.49 -9.45
CA HIS A 142 6.65 -16.12 -9.43
C HIS A 142 5.59 -15.10 -9.03
N TYR A 143 4.35 -15.56 -8.83
CA TYR A 143 3.23 -14.69 -8.57
C TYR A 143 3.26 -14.17 -7.12
N PRO A 144 2.91 -12.89 -6.86
CA PRO A 144 2.85 -12.38 -5.49
C PRO A 144 1.87 -13.20 -4.63
N TYR A 145 2.39 -13.83 -3.58
CA TYR A 145 1.62 -14.76 -2.75
C TYR A 145 0.89 -14.09 -1.59
N GLY A 146 1.19 -12.83 -1.27
CA GLY A 146 0.72 -12.17 -0.05
C GLY A 146 -0.78 -12.25 0.19
N PRO A 147 -1.64 -11.77 -0.73
CA PRO A 147 -3.09 -11.88 -0.60
C PRO A 147 -3.56 -13.34 -0.46
N SER A 148 -3.06 -14.25 -1.30
CA SER A 148 -3.44 -15.67 -1.27
C SER A 148 -3.09 -16.34 0.07
N LEU A 149 -1.89 -16.07 0.60
CA LEU A 149 -1.47 -16.58 1.91
C LEU A 149 -2.34 -16.00 3.03
N PHE A 150 -2.65 -14.71 2.99
CA PHE A 150 -3.52 -14.09 3.97
C PHE A 150 -4.94 -14.69 3.93
N THR A 151 -5.49 -14.93 2.74
CA THR A 151 -6.78 -15.61 2.58
C THR A 151 -6.78 -17.00 3.17
N VAL A 152 -5.76 -17.82 2.87
CA VAL A 152 -5.62 -19.17 3.43
C VAL A 152 -5.56 -19.12 4.95
N TYR A 153 -4.79 -18.17 5.51
CA TYR A 153 -4.68 -17.98 6.95
C TYR A 153 -6.03 -17.62 7.60
N ILE A 154 -6.76 -16.63 7.04
CA ILE A 154 -8.09 -16.22 7.54
C ILE A 154 -9.11 -17.35 7.38
N SER A 155 -9.13 -18.03 6.22
CA SER A 155 -10.00 -19.16 5.95
C SER A 155 -9.82 -20.28 6.99
N LYS A 156 -8.57 -20.69 7.26
CA LYS A 156 -8.27 -21.72 8.27
C LYS A 156 -8.65 -21.28 9.69
N ILE A 157 -8.54 -19.99 10.04
CA ILE A 157 -8.94 -19.49 11.38
C ILE A 157 -10.46 -19.54 11.56
N PHE A 158 -11.21 -19.06 10.57
CA PHE A 158 -12.66 -18.89 10.70
C PHE A 158 -13.45 -20.10 10.20
N GLY A 159 -12.80 -21.08 9.56
CA GLY A 159 -13.46 -22.24 8.96
C GLY A 159 -14.37 -21.87 7.79
N ILE A 160 -14.01 -20.83 7.03
CA ILE A 160 -14.75 -20.34 5.86
C ILE A 160 -14.02 -20.85 4.61
N GLU A 161 -14.76 -21.20 3.56
CA GLU A 161 -14.18 -21.64 2.29
C GLU A 161 -13.24 -20.58 1.68
N LEU A 162 -12.20 -21.03 0.97
CA LEU A 162 -11.14 -20.14 0.45
C LEU A 162 -11.69 -19.07 -0.49
N VAL A 163 -12.58 -19.48 -1.40
CA VAL A 163 -13.17 -18.60 -2.41
C VAL A 163 -14.07 -17.54 -1.76
N GLU A 164 -14.90 -17.94 -0.80
CA GLU A 164 -15.74 -17.00 -0.04
C GLU A 164 -14.90 -16.03 0.79
N THR A 165 -13.86 -16.55 1.45
CA THR A 165 -12.92 -15.74 2.24
C THR A 165 -12.24 -14.70 1.37
N MET A 166 -11.75 -15.10 0.17
CA MET A 166 -11.14 -14.18 -0.78
C MET A 166 -12.09 -13.03 -1.11
N GLN A 167 -13.35 -13.33 -1.42
CA GLN A 167 -14.34 -12.34 -1.82
C GLN A 167 -14.70 -11.38 -0.66
N ILE A 168 -14.88 -11.90 0.55
CA ILE A 168 -15.10 -11.09 1.76
C ILE A 168 -13.93 -10.12 1.97
N LEU A 169 -12.71 -10.62 1.79
CA LEU A 169 -11.48 -9.84 1.94
C LEU A 169 -11.35 -8.75 0.87
N VAL A 170 -11.76 -9.00 -0.38
CA VAL A 170 -11.84 -7.98 -1.44
C VAL A 170 -12.78 -6.84 -1.03
N PHE A 171 -13.97 -7.18 -0.52
CA PHE A 171 -14.97 -6.18 -0.11
C PHE A 171 -14.52 -5.38 1.10
N ALA A 172 -13.91 -6.05 2.07
CA ALA A 172 -13.30 -5.39 3.21
C ALA A 172 -12.17 -4.45 2.75
N ALA A 173 -11.31 -4.87 1.82
CA ALA A 173 -10.23 -4.04 1.28
C ALA A 173 -10.77 -2.79 0.58
N ALA A 174 -11.81 -2.90 -0.25
CA ALA A 174 -12.47 -1.76 -0.89
C ALA A 174 -13.03 -0.76 0.14
N GLY A 175 -13.72 -1.27 1.17
CA GLY A 175 -14.25 -0.45 2.26
C GLY A 175 -13.14 0.24 3.05
N LEU A 176 -12.08 -0.47 3.42
CA LEU A 176 -10.93 0.07 4.15
C LEU A 176 -10.20 1.14 3.34
N LEU A 177 -10.02 0.92 2.02
CA LEU A 177 -9.42 1.88 1.11
C LEU A 177 -10.22 3.19 1.09
N ALA A 178 -11.54 3.11 0.96
CA ALA A 178 -12.42 4.28 0.99
C ALA A 178 -12.32 5.05 2.32
N VAL A 179 -12.25 4.34 3.45
CA VAL A 179 -12.06 4.99 4.76
C VAL A 179 -10.68 5.66 4.86
N LEU A 180 -9.61 5.02 4.37
CA LEU A 180 -8.29 5.64 4.34
C LEU A 180 -8.26 6.91 3.50
N VAL A 181 -8.91 6.91 2.34
CA VAL A 181 -9.04 8.11 1.49
C VAL A 181 -9.74 9.24 2.25
N TYR A 182 -10.84 8.95 2.95
CA TYR A 182 -11.50 9.93 3.83
C TYR A 182 -10.55 10.46 4.92
N LEU A 183 -9.83 9.58 5.61
CA LEU A 183 -8.91 9.97 6.69
C LEU A 183 -7.74 10.82 6.19
N ILE A 184 -7.17 10.47 5.03
CA ILE A 184 -6.12 11.25 4.36
C ILE A 184 -6.65 12.61 3.94
N ALA A 185 -7.81 12.66 3.26
CA ALA A 185 -8.42 13.91 2.83
C ALA A 185 -8.72 14.82 4.03
N LYS A 186 -9.25 14.25 5.11
CA LYS A 186 -9.50 15.00 6.35
C LYS A 186 -8.22 15.55 6.96
N GLU A 187 -7.15 14.75 7.02
CA GLU A 187 -5.86 15.20 7.53
C GLU A 187 -5.32 16.38 6.70
N LEU A 188 -5.29 16.23 5.37
CA LEU A 188 -4.77 17.25 4.44
C LEU A 188 -5.62 18.52 4.45
N LEU A 189 -6.95 18.41 4.37
CA LEU A 189 -7.84 19.57 4.26
C LEU A 189 -7.86 20.42 5.55
N ASN A 190 -7.64 19.81 6.72
CA ASN A 190 -7.52 20.53 7.98
C ASN A 190 -6.32 21.51 7.98
N GLU A 191 -5.31 21.31 7.13
CA GLU A 191 -4.15 22.20 7.03
C GLU A 191 -4.45 23.48 6.24
N TYR A 192 -5.49 23.49 5.41
CA TYR A 192 -5.78 24.59 4.46
C TYR A 192 -6.69 25.70 5.03
N ASN A 193 -7.02 25.69 6.33
CA ASN A 193 -7.87 26.70 7.00
C ASN A 193 -9.15 27.04 6.22
N LEU A 194 -9.83 26.02 5.70
CA LEU A 194 -11.06 26.18 4.92
C LEU A 194 -12.20 26.76 5.78
N PRO A 195 -13.21 27.41 5.16
CA PRO A 195 -14.40 27.83 5.88
C PRO A 195 -15.05 26.67 6.64
N THR A 196 -15.56 26.95 7.85
CA THR A 196 -16.13 25.93 8.74
C THR A 196 -17.11 25.01 8.02
N GLY A 197 -16.84 23.71 8.06
CA GLY A 197 -17.70 22.67 7.46
C GLY A 197 -17.35 22.27 6.02
N TYR A 198 -16.67 23.12 5.25
CA TYR A 198 -16.24 22.76 3.88
C TYR A 198 -15.23 21.60 3.89
N GLU A 199 -14.30 21.62 4.84
CA GLU A 199 -13.35 20.52 5.06
C GLU A 199 -14.05 19.17 5.23
N GLU A 200 -15.19 19.13 5.94
CA GLU A 200 -15.91 17.89 6.21
C GLU A 200 -16.63 17.40 4.96
N ILE A 201 -17.31 18.31 4.24
CA ILE A 201 -18.00 17.98 2.99
C ILE A 201 -17.02 17.43 1.96
N LEU A 202 -15.89 18.11 1.76
CA LEU A 202 -14.87 17.68 0.81
C LEU A 202 -14.21 16.36 1.24
N SER A 203 -13.95 16.17 2.54
CA SER A 203 -13.44 14.89 3.05
C SER A 203 -14.44 13.77 2.79
N LEU A 204 -15.73 13.97 3.04
CA LEU A 204 -16.80 13.00 2.81
C LEU A 204 -17.02 12.71 1.32
N ALA A 205 -16.78 13.68 0.44
CA ALA A 205 -16.87 13.48 -1.00
C ALA A 205 -15.69 12.65 -1.56
N SER A 206 -14.51 12.74 -0.92
CA SER A 206 -13.27 12.14 -1.45
C SER A 206 -13.33 10.62 -1.72
N PRO A 207 -13.93 9.75 -0.88
CA PRO A 207 -13.98 8.32 -1.16
C PRO A 207 -14.85 8.02 -2.38
N PHE A 208 -15.84 8.88 -2.67
CA PHE A 208 -16.73 8.67 -3.81
C PHE A 208 -16.06 8.98 -5.15
N MET A 209 -14.95 9.73 -5.13
CA MET A 209 -14.10 9.91 -6.32
C MET A 209 -13.45 8.59 -6.76
N LEU A 210 -13.35 7.58 -5.89
CA LEU A 210 -12.92 6.23 -6.31
C LEU A 210 -13.88 5.65 -7.38
N PHE A 211 -15.18 5.97 -7.31
CA PHE A 211 -16.17 5.53 -8.29
C PHE A 211 -16.16 6.37 -9.58
N SER A 212 -15.51 7.55 -9.60
CA SER A 212 -15.50 8.41 -10.78
C SER A 212 -14.59 7.90 -11.90
N VAL A 213 -13.77 6.88 -11.60
CA VAL A 213 -12.94 6.17 -12.60
C VAL A 213 -13.48 4.75 -12.72
N PRO A 214 -14.46 4.49 -13.62
CA PRO A 214 -15.13 3.21 -13.65
C PRO A 214 -14.20 2.02 -13.94
N THR A 215 -13.17 2.25 -14.74
CA THR A 215 -12.15 1.24 -15.05
C THR A 215 -11.36 0.80 -13.83
N TYR A 216 -11.22 1.67 -12.83
CA TYR A 216 -10.56 1.37 -11.58
C TYR A 216 -11.51 0.59 -10.67
N PHE A 217 -12.58 1.20 -10.16
CA PHE A 217 -13.43 0.54 -9.17
C PHE A 217 -14.20 -0.64 -9.74
N PHE A 218 -14.95 -0.46 -10.84
CA PHE A 218 -15.73 -1.56 -11.42
C PHE A 218 -14.82 -2.58 -12.08
N GLY A 219 -13.82 -2.14 -12.85
CA GLY A 219 -12.89 -3.04 -13.52
C GLY A 219 -12.15 -3.96 -12.56
N GLN A 220 -11.51 -3.38 -11.53
CA GLN A 220 -10.61 -4.12 -10.63
C GLN A 220 -11.34 -4.89 -9.53
N TYR A 221 -12.43 -4.36 -8.99
CA TYR A 221 -13.10 -4.95 -7.83
C TYR A 221 -14.35 -5.77 -8.18
N LEU A 222 -15.03 -5.45 -9.29
CA LEU A 222 -16.38 -5.97 -9.57
C LEU A 222 -16.54 -6.67 -10.93
N ASN A 223 -15.56 -6.60 -11.82
CA ASN A 223 -15.70 -7.01 -13.22
C ASN A 223 -14.50 -7.82 -13.73
N ASP A 224 -14.40 -7.95 -15.07
CA ASP A 224 -13.50 -8.83 -15.81
C ASP A 224 -11.99 -8.66 -15.53
N ASN A 225 -11.57 -7.54 -14.92
CA ASN A 225 -10.16 -7.22 -14.65
C ASN A 225 -9.81 -7.40 -13.16
N PHE A 226 -10.34 -8.45 -12.53
CA PHE A 226 -10.03 -8.75 -11.13
C PHE A 226 -8.54 -8.99 -10.94
N TYR A 227 -7.87 -8.10 -10.18
CA TYR A 227 -6.44 -8.16 -9.87
C TYR A 227 -6.23 -8.19 -8.35
N TYR A 228 -6.26 -9.37 -7.76
CA TYR A 228 -6.35 -9.51 -6.30
C TYR A 228 -5.11 -8.96 -5.57
N SER A 229 -3.92 -9.24 -6.09
CA SER A 229 -2.66 -8.68 -5.62
C SER A 229 -2.60 -7.16 -5.72
N MET A 230 -3.17 -6.58 -6.77
CA MET A 230 -3.20 -5.14 -6.97
C MET A 230 -4.09 -4.44 -5.93
N ILE A 231 -5.26 -5.02 -5.62
CA ILE A 231 -6.20 -4.48 -4.60
C ILE A 231 -5.52 -4.32 -3.24
N PHE A 232 -4.86 -5.38 -2.76
CA PHE A 232 -4.15 -5.33 -1.48
C PHE A 232 -2.88 -4.45 -1.57
N GLY A 233 -2.22 -4.44 -2.72
CA GLY A 233 -1.06 -3.58 -2.97
C GLY A 233 -1.44 -2.11 -2.84
N GLU A 234 -2.53 -1.68 -3.46
CA GLU A 234 -3.07 -0.31 -3.35
C GLU A 234 -3.47 0.03 -1.92
N LEU A 235 -4.16 -0.87 -1.23
CA LEU A 235 -4.52 -0.68 0.16
C LEU A 235 -3.28 -0.40 1.02
N LEU A 236 -2.20 -1.16 0.82
CA LEU A 236 -0.92 -0.93 1.49
C LEU A 236 -0.25 0.39 1.06
N VAL A 237 -0.28 0.76 -0.22
CA VAL A 237 0.25 2.05 -0.71
C VAL A 237 -0.49 3.24 -0.12
N ILE A 238 -1.82 3.18 -0.02
CA ILE A 238 -2.57 4.26 0.62
C ILE A 238 -2.30 4.26 2.13
N GLY A 239 -2.14 3.08 2.74
CA GLY A 239 -1.71 2.92 4.12
C GLY A 239 -0.34 3.54 4.41
N THR A 240 0.67 3.30 3.57
CA THR A 240 2.00 3.91 3.72
C THR A 240 1.94 5.42 3.56
N LEU A 241 1.20 5.95 2.57
CA LEU A 241 0.98 7.39 2.42
C LEU A 241 0.34 7.99 3.68
N PHE A 242 -0.66 7.31 4.24
CA PHE A 242 -1.27 7.72 5.51
C PHE A 242 -0.25 7.73 6.65
N THR A 243 0.58 6.69 6.80
CA THR A 243 1.66 6.69 7.81
C THR A 243 2.68 7.81 7.59
N LEU A 244 3.02 8.14 6.33
CA LEU A 244 3.94 9.24 5.99
C LEU A 244 3.40 10.60 6.46
N LEU A 245 2.09 10.83 6.37
CA LEU A 245 1.47 12.06 6.91
C LEU A 245 1.67 12.17 8.41
N LYS A 246 1.68 11.05 9.14
CA LYS A 246 1.79 11.01 10.61
C LYS A 246 3.21 11.15 11.14
N ILE A 247 4.23 10.87 10.32
CA ILE A 247 5.66 10.96 10.72
C ILE A 247 6.05 12.38 11.18
N GLU A 248 5.33 13.43 10.76
CA GLU A 248 5.59 14.82 11.14
C GLU A 248 5.54 15.08 12.65
N ASN A 249 4.78 14.27 13.39
CA ASN A 249 4.57 14.43 14.83
C ASN A 249 5.73 13.90 15.70
N LYS A 250 6.90 13.60 15.11
CA LYS A 250 8.11 13.06 15.79
C LYS A 250 7.89 11.71 16.49
N GLU A 251 6.77 11.04 16.22
CA GLU A 251 6.46 9.72 16.73
C GLU A 251 7.17 8.67 15.87
N LYS A 252 8.35 8.23 16.32
CA LYS A 252 9.21 7.26 15.62
C LYS A 252 8.50 5.96 15.22
N ALA A 253 7.42 5.62 15.89
CA ALA A 253 6.65 4.41 15.62
C ALA A 253 5.95 4.43 14.25
N TRP A 254 5.54 5.59 13.73
CA TRP A 254 4.94 5.69 12.39
C TRP A 254 5.92 5.32 11.28
N ILE A 255 7.22 5.54 11.51
CA ILE A 255 8.29 5.08 10.60
C ILE A 255 8.33 3.54 10.58
N ASN A 256 8.18 2.89 11.73
CA ASN A 256 8.15 1.43 11.79
C ASN A 256 6.93 0.86 11.05
N PHE A 257 5.75 1.46 11.25
CA PHE A 257 4.56 1.07 10.49
C PHE A 257 4.77 1.26 8.99
N TYR A 258 5.29 2.41 8.56
CA TYR A 258 5.62 2.66 7.16
C TYR A 258 6.52 1.55 6.57
N PHE A 259 7.60 1.16 7.27
CA PHE A 259 8.48 0.09 6.80
C PHE A 259 7.80 -1.27 6.77
N ILE A 260 7.02 -1.63 7.81
CA ILE A 260 6.27 -2.89 7.84
C ILE A 260 5.32 -2.98 6.63
N LEU A 261 4.59 -1.89 6.34
CA LEU A 261 3.70 -1.86 5.19
C LEU A 261 4.48 -1.93 3.86
N CYS A 262 5.63 -1.26 3.75
CA CYS A 262 6.50 -1.38 2.56
C CYS A 262 7.02 -2.82 2.35
N PHE A 263 7.39 -3.52 3.43
CA PHE A 263 7.74 -4.94 3.34
C PHE A 263 6.55 -5.80 2.94
N GLY A 264 5.34 -5.48 3.42
CA GLY A 264 4.11 -6.10 2.94
C GLY A 264 3.95 -5.95 1.42
N ILE A 265 4.19 -4.74 0.88
CA ILE A 265 4.07 -4.46 -0.56
C ILE A 265 5.01 -5.32 -1.40
N ILE A 266 6.21 -5.62 -0.92
CA ILE A 266 7.18 -6.47 -1.65
C ILE A 266 6.55 -7.83 -2.00
N PHE A 267 5.79 -8.41 -1.08
CA PHE A 267 5.20 -9.74 -1.23
C PHE A 267 3.75 -9.72 -1.73
N THR A 268 3.13 -8.53 -1.77
CA THR A 268 1.77 -8.33 -2.27
C THR A 268 1.74 -7.87 -3.72
N TYR A 269 2.48 -6.81 -4.06
CA TYR A 269 2.58 -6.30 -5.43
C TYR A 269 3.80 -5.39 -5.57
N THR A 270 4.97 -5.99 -5.84
CA THR A 270 6.29 -5.33 -5.71
C THR A 270 6.44 -4.05 -6.53
N LEU A 271 5.79 -3.97 -7.70
CA LEU A 271 5.84 -2.80 -8.58
C LEU A 271 5.39 -1.51 -7.88
N PHE A 272 4.52 -1.62 -6.87
CA PHE A 272 4.03 -0.46 -6.12
C PHE A 272 5.02 0.08 -5.08
N LEU A 273 6.10 -0.62 -4.78
CA LEU A 273 7.13 -0.12 -3.87
C LEU A 273 7.71 1.21 -4.35
N ILE A 274 7.79 1.41 -5.67
CA ILE A 274 8.32 2.64 -6.28
C ILE A 274 7.55 3.89 -5.84
N ILE A 275 6.22 3.79 -5.69
CA ILE A 275 5.35 4.91 -5.27
C ILE A 275 5.72 5.32 -3.84
N ASN A 276 6.00 4.35 -2.98
CA ASN A 276 6.37 4.59 -1.58
C ASN A 276 7.74 5.22 -1.45
N ILE A 277 8.70 4.77 -2.26
CA ILE A 277 10.04 5.36 -2.34
C ILE A 277 9.92 6.83 -2.77
N TYR A 278 9.15 7.12 -3.83
CA TYR A 278 8.90 8.50 -4.26
C TYR A 278 8.16 9.32 -3.21
N GLY A 279 7.20 8.74 -2.49
CA GLY A 279 6.50 9.40 -1.39
C GLY A 279 7.44 9.77 -0.23
N LEU A 280 8.34 8.86 0.16
CA LEU A 280 9.35 9.11 1.20
C LEU A 280 10.37 10.16 0.76
N ILE A 281 10.85 10.07 -0.49
CA ILE A 281 11.69 11.09 -1.12
C ILE A 281 10.97 12.43 -1.07
N ALA A 282 9.76 12.51 -1.60
CA ALA A 282 8.96 13.73 -1.61
C ALA A 282 8.77 14.29 -0.20
N LYS A 283 8.49 13.45 0.81
CA LYS A 283 8.38 13.88 2.22
C LYS A 283 9.70 14.41 2.78
N TYR A 284 10.80 13.69 2.56
CA TYR A 284 12.14 14.08 2.99
C TYR A 284 12.58 15.41 2.35
N PHE A 285 12.26 15.60 1.06
CA PHE A 285 12.58 16.81 0.32
C PHE A 285 11.57 17.95 0.53
N ALA A 286 10.31 17.66 0.89
CA ALA A 286 9.34 18.66 1.33
C ALA A 286 9.78 19.29 2.66
N TYR A 287 10.34 18.50 3.58
CA TYR A 287 11.02 19.00 4.78
C TYR A 287 12.32 19.78 4.50
N LYS A 288 12.93 19.55 3.33
CA LYS A 288 14.09 20.31 2.83
C LYS A 288 13.71 21.42 1.83
N ILE A 289 12.42 21.79 1.78
CA ILE A 289 11.81 22.92 1.06
C ILE A 289 11.72 22.66 -0.46
N PHE A 290 10.52 22.65 -1.07
CA PHE A 290 10.23 23.24 -2.41
C PHE A 290 11.12 22.87 -3.64
N PHE A 291 12.13 22.01 -3.49
CA PHE A 291 13.25 21.82 -4.42
C PHE A 291 13.00 20.63 -5.37
N LEU A 292 12.01 19.78 -5.11
CA LEU A 292 11.58 18.74 -6.05
C LEU A 292 10.42 19.20 -6.96
N GLN A 293 9.72 20.27 -6.61
CA GLN A 293 8.92 21.06 -7.57
C GLN A 293 9.80 21.52 -8.76
N VAL A 294 11.13 21.62 -8.58
CA VAL A 294 12.14 21.90 -9.61
C VAL A 294 12.57 20.66 -10.42
N LEU A 295 12.36 19.43 -9.93
CA LEU A 295 12.67 18.19 -10.67
C LEU A 295 11.46 17.66 -11.45
N LEU A 296 10.24 17.93 -10.98
CA LEU A 296 9.01 17.74 -11.77
C LEU A 296 8.77 18.88 -12.77
N SER A 297 9.36 20.06 -12.58
CA SER A 297 9.38 21.08 -13.65
C SER A 297 10.30 20.66 -14.81
N SER A 298 11.37 19.90 -14.61
CA SER A 298 12.19 19.40 -15.74
C SER A 298 11.43 18.46 -16.69
N SER A 299 10.50 17.64 -16.20
CA SER A 299 9.67 16.76 -17.06
C SER A 299 8.54 17.51 -17.77
N PHE A 300 8.02 18.58 -17.16
CA PHE A 300 6.98 19.44 -17.74
C PHE A 300 7.52 20.53 -18.67
N ILE A 301 8.80 20.92 -18.57
CA ILE A 301 9.47 21.85 -19.49
C ILE A 301 10.06 21.09 -20.70
N ALA A 302 10.44 19.81 -20.55
CA ALA A 302 10.96 18.99 -21.66
C ALA A 302 9.95 18.78 -22.80
N ILE A 303 8.65 18.70 -22.50
CA ILE A 303 7.60 18.47 -23.51
C ILE A 303 7.39 19.72 -24.40
N PRO A 304 7.22 20.94 -23.85
CA PRO A 304 7.22 22.18 -24.63
C PRO A 304 8.54 22.43 -25.38
N ILE A 305 9.70 22.15 -24.76
CA ILE A 305 11.01 22.32 -25.40
C ILE A 305 11.18 21.37 -26.60
N ALA A 306 10.82 20.10 -26.45
CA ALA A 306 10.86 19.12 -27.55
C ALA A 306 9.90 19.53 -28.69
N HIS A 307 8.75 20.12 -28.34
CA HIS A 307 7.82 20.68 -29.31
C HIS A 307 8.37 21.92 -30.04
N ILE A 308 9.01 22.85 -29.31
CA ILE A 308 9.67 24.05 -29.85
C ILE A 308 10.85 23.66 -30.76
N ILE A 309 11.71 22.73 -30.36
CA ILE A 309 12.85 22.25 -31.15
C ILE A 309 12.40 21.60 -32.46
N LYS A 310 11.27 20.88 -32.45
CA LYS A 310 10.68 20.27 -33.65
C LYS A 310 10.19 21.33 -34.66
N HIS A 311 9.87 22.54 -34.20
CA HIS A 311 9.31 23.63 -35.00
C HIS A 311 10.25 24.84 -35.21
N MET A 312 11.50 24.80 -34.72
CA MET A 312 12.51 25.83 -35.01
C MET A 312 13.13 25.61 -36.40
N ASP A 313 12.97 26.59 -37.29
CA ASP A 313 13.56 26.63 -38.63
C ASP A 313 15.10 26.63 -38.61
N ASN A 314 15.69 26.15 -39.72
CA ASN A 314 17.11 25.78 -39.87
C ASN A 314 18.15 26.90 -39.68
N HIS A 315 17.75 28.14 -39.36
CA HIS A 315 18.67 29.26 -39.22
C HIS A 315 19.25 29.46 -37.80
N ASP A 316 18.77 28.76 -36.77
CA ASP A 316 19.24 28.90 -35.38
C ASP A 316 20.01 27.68 -34.84
N PHE A 317 21.08 27.29 -35.55
CA PHE A 317 21.89 26.10 -35.26
C PHE A 317 22.57 26.11 -33.89
N LYS A 318 22.83 27.30 -33.32
CA LYS A 318 23.56 27.45 -32.04
C LYS A 318 22.73 27.02 -30.83
N TYR A 319 21.40 27.19 -30.88
CA TYR A 319 20.50 26.84 -29.78
C TYR A 319 20.05 25.37 -29.84
N LYS A 320 19.97 24.79 -31.04
CA LYS A 320 19.60 23.37 -31.24
C LYS A 320 20.62 22.41 -30.60
N LYS A 321 21.91 22.76 -30.65
CA LYS A 321 22.99 21.96 -30.05
C LYS A 321 22.92 21.92 -28.52
N ILE A 322 22.78 23.07 -27.87
CA ILE A 322 22.69 23.19 -26.40
C ILE A 322 21.47 22.44 -25.85
N PHE A 323 20.32 22.57 -26.51
CA PHE A 323 19.10 21.87 -26.10
C PHE A 323 19.17 20.35 -26.36
N SER A 324 19.82 19.93 -27.45
CA SER A 324 20.05 18.51 -27.71
C SER A 324 20.97 17.87 -26.66
N GLU A 325 22.00 18.59 -26.19
CA GLU A 325 22.93 18.10 -25.16
C GLU A 325 22.25 17.97 -23.80
N ILE A 326 21.37 18.89 -23.40
CA ILE A 326 20.58 18.82 -22.16
C ILE A 326 19.58 17.65 -22.20
N THR A 327 18.95 17.41 -23.35
CA THR A 327 17.98 16.32 -23.53
C THR A 327 18.71 14.96 -23.54
N LEU A 328 19.88 14.89 -24.18
CA LEU A 328 20.74 13.72 -24.22
C LEU A 328 21.26 13.35 -22.82
N PHE A 329 21.65 14.32 -22.00
CA PHE A 329 22.13 14.09 -20.64
C PHE A 329 21.02 13.59 -19.69
N GLY A 330 19.81 14.15 -19.80
CA GLY A 330 18.63 13.65 -19.07
C GLY A 330 18.24 12.23 -19.48
N SER A 331 18.34 11.92 -20.78
CA SER A 331 18.06 10.58 -21.33
C SER A 331 19.12 9.55 -20.93
N LEU A 332 20.41 9.94 -20.91
CA LEU A 332 21.51 9.06 -20.50
C LEU A 332 21.45 8.69 -19.02
N LEU A 333 21.02 9.60 -18.14
CA LEU A 333 20.84 9.29 -16.72
C LEU A 333 19.73 8.25 -16.49
N ILE A 334 18.65 8.30 -17.28
CA ILE A 334 17.57 7.31 -17.24
C ILE A 334 18.04 5.96 -17.81
N ILE A 335 18.77 5.98 -18.93
CA ILE A 335 19.29 4.76 -19.56
C ILE A 335 20.35 4.09 -18.69
N ILE A 336 21.28 4.84 -18.07
CA ILE A 336 22.28 4.29 -17.14
C ILE A 336 21.59 3.64 -15.94
N PHE A 337 20.55 4.27 -15.39
CA PHE A 337 19.78 3.73 -14.27
C PHE A 337 19.06 2.42 -14.61
N ILE A 338 18.41 2.35 -15.79
CA ILE A 338 17.76 1.13 -16.29
C ILE A 338 18.81 0.03 -16.58
N SER A 339 19.94 0.40 -17.20
CA SER A 339 20.99 -0.55 -17.60
C SER A 339 21.73 -1.16 -16.41
N THR A 340 21.92 -0.41 -15.32
CA THR A 340 22.47 -0.95 -14.07
C THR A 340 21.49 -1.86 -13.33
N TYR A 341 20.19 -1.75 -13.60
CA TYR A 341 19.15 -2.56 -12.96
C TYR A 341 18.92 -3.89 -13.71
N THR A 342 19.03 -3.91 -15.03
CA THR A 342 18.94 -5.14 -15.85
C THR A 342 20.22 -5.97 -15.89
N LEU A 343 21.37 -5.43 -15.46
CA LEU A 343 22.64 -6.18 -15.35
C LEU A 343 22.88 -6.77 -13.94
N ALA A 344 21.97 -6.51 -12.99
CA ALA A 344 22.04 -7.01 -11.61
C ALA A 344 20.99 -8.10 -11.29
N THR A 345 20.22 -8.51 -12.30
CA THR A 345 19.31 -9.68 -12.34
C THR A 345 19.74 -10.57 -13.47
#